data_AF-A0AAV3AAL2-F1
#
_entry.id   AF-A0AAV3AAL2-F1
#
_cell.length_a   1.000
_cell.length_b   1.000
_cell.length_c   1.000
_cell.angle_alpha   90.00
_cell.angle_beta   90.00
_cell.angle_gamma   90.00
#
_symmetry.space_group_name_H-M   'P 1'
#
loop_
_entity.id
_entity.type
_entity.pdbx_description
1 polymer ?
#
loop_
_entity_poly.entity_id
_entity_poly.type
_entity_poly.pdbx_seq_one_letter_code
_entity_poly.pdbx_strand_id
1 'polypeptide(L)'
;FAIFSFTSVIDLIIWLEEDGYISGFMEFYMKEGEPYLRTAHGMLICLWDGTVHYLLYLVMLAAIARKYGTEIRPAFILNIPYLFLPVWAGIRIFTTSHAFPKFPAETVVASQSKGIFQRPLDMFLILYLLGAILFTLFRGLLVLDCPTDSCFTYIYQYEPYLRDPSAYSKVQMLVNMFYLLPFLCMSIYGLLIPGCFWMLDWTLVFAGAVAQAQFAHMGSSVYHRTPYTYRVPQESWWEFMILNAVYTLGMQMLAYRCYRNPTFFIKGTTETVEEGKKQN
;
A
#
# COMPACT_ATOMS: atom_id res chain seq x y z
N PHE A 1 -10.76 15.49 5.71
CA PHE A 1 -9.86 16.44 5.06
C PHE A 1 -9.14 17.25 6.13
N ALA A 2 -9.78 18.19 6.85
CA ALA A 2 -9.07 19.06 7.77
C ALA A 2 -8.29 18.35 8.90
N ILE A 3 -8.80 17.29 9.55
CA ILE A 3 -7.99 16.51 10.53
C ILE A 3 -6.79 15.86 9.85
N PHE A 4 -6.99 15.07 8.80
CA PHE A 4 -5.87 14.38 8.15
C PHE A 4 -4.85 15.36 7.53
N SER A 5 -5.32 16.46 6.96
CA SER A 5 -4.45 17.53 6.48
C SER A 5 -3.72 18.22 7.63
N PHE A 6 -4.37 18.41 8.77
CA PHE A 6 -3.74 18.95 9.97
C PHE A 6 -2.70 17.98 10.53
N THR A 7 -3.01 16.69 10.67
CA THR A 7 -2.05 15.68 11.13
C THR A 7 -0.87 15.58 10.17
N SER A 8 -1.09 15.62 8.85
CA SER A 8 0.01 15.68 7.87
C SER A 8 0.84 16.95 8.00
N VAL A 9 0.23 18.11 8.25
CA VAL A 9 0.99 19.34 8.50
C VAL A 9 1.79 19.23 9.79
N ILE A 10 1.23 18.65 10.84
CA ILE A 10 1.94 18.37 12.10
C ILE A 10 3.11 17.42 11.85
N ASP A 11 2.91 16.34 11.10
CA ASP A 11 3.95 15.39 10.72
C ASP A 11 5.07 16.05 9.89
N LEU A 12 4.71 16.98 8.99
CA LEU A 12 5.69 17.77 8.24
C LEU A 12 6.49 18.70 9.18
N ILE A 13 5.85 19.33 10.16
CA ILE A 13 6.49 20.19 11.16
C ILE A 13 7.43 19.35 12.04
N ILE A 14 6.98 18.19 12.51
CA ILE A 14 7.80 17.22 13.25
C ILE A 14 9.07 16.89 12.46
N TRP A 15 8.91 16.55 11.18
CA TRP A 15 10.04 16.23 10.32
C TRP A 15 10.99 17.42 10.13
N LEU A 16 10.46 18.61 9.82
CA LEU A 16 11.26 19.82 9.62
C LEU A 16 12.02 20.25 10.89
N GLU A 17 11.38 20.13 12.05
CA GLU A 17 11.96 20.54 13.33
C GLU A 17 13.07 19.61 13.75
N GLU A 18 12.79 18.31 13.69
CA GLU A 18 13.76 17.32 14.10
C GLU A 18 14.97 17.35 13.16
N ASP A 19 14.81 17.64 11.85
CA ASP A 19 15.90 17.85 10.88
C ASP A 19 16.56 19.25 10.95
N GLY A 20 16.10 20.13 11.84
CA GLY A 20 16.74 21.41 12.17
C GLY A 20 16.42 22.57 11.23
N TYR A 21 15.43 22.42 10.34
CA TYR A 21 14.97 23.51 9.47
C TYR A 21 14.12 24.54 10.22
N ILE A 22 13.41 24.11 11.27
CA ILE A 22 12.62 24.95 12.17
C ILE A 22 12.91 24.55 13.63
N SER A 23 12.54 25.37 14.61
CA SER A 23 12.76 25.05 16.02
C SER A 23 11.65 25.59 16.92
N GLY A 24 11.33 24.84 17.98
CA GLY A 24 10.47 25.29 19.08
C GLY A 24 8.97 25.05 18.92
N PHE A 25 8.53 24.23 17.96
CA PHE A 25 7.11 23.92 17.75
C PHE A 25 6.70 22.57 18.37
N MET A 26 7.52 21.54 18.17
CA MET A 26 7.23 20.14 18.49
C MET A 26 8.29 19.50 19.39
N GLU A 27 9.35 20.21 19.79
CA GLU A 27 10.44 19.66 20.63
C GLU A 27 9.94 19.01 21.93
N PHE A 28 9.03 19.67 22.65
CA PHE A 28 8.43 19.11 23.87
C PHE A 28 7.63 17.83 23.57
N TYR A 29 6.82 17.85 22.51
CA TYR A 29 6.01 16.71 22.10
C TYR A 29 6.86 15.51 21.72
N MET A 30 7.93 15.72 20.96
CA MET A 30 8.87 14.67 20.57
C MET A 30 9.75 14.19 21.72
N LYS A 31 9.98 14.97 22.78
CA LYS A 31 10.73 14.50 23.96
C LYS A 31 9.87 13.76 24.97
N GLU A 32 8.71 14.31 25.31
CA GLU A 32 7.90 13.87 26.46
C GLU A 32 6.61 13.15 26.04
N GLY A 33 6.06 13.45 24.86
CA GLY A 33 4.81 12.87 24.37
C GLY A 33 5.04 11.58 23.58
N GLU A 34 5.72 11.70 22.43
CA GLU A 34 5.91 10.62 21.47
C GLU A 34 7.37 10.50 21.03
N PRO A 35 8.27 10.03 21.94
CA PRO A 35 9.71 9.94 21.69
C PRO A 35 10.10 9.02 20.53
N TYR A 36 9.21 8.11 20.17
CA TYR A 36 9.41 7.16 19.11
C TYR A 36 9.40 7.80 17.70
N LEU A 37 8.77 8.97 17.55
CA LEU A 37 8.76 9.72 16.28
C LEU A 37 10.16 10.21 15.88
N ARG A 38 11.06 10.36 16.86
CA ARG A 38 12.45 10.77 16.63
C ARG A 38 13.33 9.67 16.04
N THR A 39 12.82 8.44 15.96
CA THR A 39 13.51 7.34 15.28
C THR A 39 13.56 7.57 13.77
N ALA A 40 14.52 6.96 13.08
CA ALA A 40 14.61 7.07 11.62
C ALA A 40 13.33 6.62 10.91
N HIS A 41 12.65 5.58 11.43
CA HIS A 41 11.38 5.11 10.87
C HIS A 41 10.25 6.12 11.11
N GLY A 42 10.13 6.62 12.34
CA GLY A 42 9.14 7.64 12.69
C GLY A 42 9.25 8.87 11.81
N MET A 43 10.47 9.38 11.64
CA MET A 43 10.76 10.53 10.77
C MET A 43 10.32 10.33 9.33
N LEU A 44 10.53 9.14 8.76
CA LEU A 44 10.16 8.88 7.36
C LEU A 44 8.69 8.63 7.18
N ILE A 45 8.00 8.09 8.19
CA ILE A 45 6.55 8.04 8.22
C ILE A 45 5.99 9.47 8.26
N CYS A 46 6.51 10.34 9.14
CA CYS A 46 6.08 11.73 9.21
C CYS A 46 6.36 12.49 7.90
N LEU A 47 7.51 12.25 7.25
CA LEU A 47 7.80 12.82 5.94
C LEU A 47 6.81 12.35 4.87
N TRP A 48 6.50 11.05 4.82
CA TRP A 48 5.56 10.48 3.87
C TRP A 48 4.15 11.05 4.08
N ASP A 49 3.66 11.09 5.33
CA ASP A 49 2.34 11.63 5.64
C ASP A 49 2.28 13.14 5.30
N GLY A 50 3.27 13.90 5.76
CA GLY A 50 3.34 15.34 5.56
C GLY A 50 3.52 15.80 4.12
N THR A 51 4.04 14.96 3.23
CA THR A 51 4.23 15.29 1.82
C THR A 51 3.26 14.55 0.91
N VAL A 52 3.32 13.22 0.87
CA VAL A 52 2.57 12.38 -0.07
C VAL A 52 1.09 12.33 0.31
N HIS A 53 0.75 12.01 1.56
CA HIS A 53 -0.67 12.00 1.97
C HIS A 53 -1.27 13.40 1.93
N TYR A 54 -0.53 14.43 2.37
CA TYR A 54 -0.99 15.81 2.26
C TYR A 54 -1.31 16.21 0.81
N LEU A 55 -0.42 15.91 -0.15
CA LEU A 55 -0.66 16.18 -1.57
C LEU A 55 -1.88 15.41 -2.08
N LEU A 56 -2.02 14.13 -1.73
CA LEU A 56 -3.18 13.32 -2.11
C LEU A 56 -4.48 13.91 -1.55
N TYR A 57 -4.49 14.40 -0.32
CA TYR A 57 -5.64 15.09 0.26
C TYR A 57 -5.98 16.37 -0.51
N LEU A 58 -4.99 17.18 -0.89
CA LEU A 58 -5.19 18.40 -1.70
C LEU A 58 -5.75 18.08 -3.09
N VAL A 59 -5.21 17.06 -3.76
CA VAL A 59 -5.72 16.59 -5.06
C VAL A 59 -7.15 16.09 -4.94
N MET A 60 -7.47 15.34 -3.88
CA MET A 60 -8.84 14.90 -3.61
C MET A 60 -9.79 16.09 -3.39
N LEU A 61 -9.38 17.09 -2.59
CA LEU A 61 -10.17 18.31 -2.40
C LEU A 61 -10.40 19.03 -3.72
N ALA A 62 -9.35 19.21 -4.53
CA ALA A 62 -9.45 19.85 -5.83
C ALA A 62 -10.42 19.09 -6.76
N ALA A 63 -10.39 17.76 -6.77
CA ALA A 63 -11.30 16.93 -7.55
C ALA A 63 -12.78 17.07 -7.11
N ILE A 64 -13.03 17.14 -5.80
CA ILE A 64 -14.37 17.36 -5.23
C ILE A 64 -14.87 18.79 -5.53
N ALA A 65 -14.03 19.80 -5.29
CA ALA A 65 -14.35 21.21 -5.52
C ALA A 65 -14.66 21.50 -6.99
N ARG A 66 -13.93 20.86 -7.92
CA ARG A 66 -14.17 20.98 -9.37
C ARG A 66 -15.51 20.38 -9.81
N LYS A 67 -16.08 19.44 -9.04
CA LYS A 67 -17.37 18.79 -9.34
C LYS A 67 -18.58 19.50 -8.69
N TYR A 68 -18.38 20.30 -7.64
CA TYR A 68 -19.44 20.95 -6.85
C TYR A 68 -19.22 22.46 -6.66
N GLY A 69 -18.72 23.15 -7.68
CA GLY A 69 -18.52 24.60 -7.63
C GLY A 69 -19.85 25.36 -7.55
N THR A 70 -20.39 25.51 -6.34
CA THR A 70 -21.23 26.62 -5.81
C THR A 70 -21.72 26.22 -4.40
N GLU A 71 -21.37 27.03 -3.40
CA GLU A 71 -21.72 26.92 -1.97
C GLU A 71 -20.88 25.98 -1.08
N ILE A 72 -19.84 26.54 -0.45
CA ILE A 72 -19.26 25.98 0.79
C ILE A 72 -19.66 26.90 1.95
N ARG A 73 -20.50 26.40 2.86
CA ARG A 73 -20.99 27.13 4.05
C ARG A 73 -19.97 27.16 5.20
N PRO A 74 -20.04 28.16 6.11
CA PRO A 74 -18.95 28.57 7.00
C PRO A 74 -18.74 27.74 8.27
N ALA A 75 -19.28 26.51 8.36
CA ALA A 75 -19.28 25.68 9.57
C ALA A 75 -18.69 24.29 9.32
N PHE A 76 -17.40 24.26 8.94
CA PHE A 76 -16.52 23.07 8.96
C PHE A 76 -16.14 22.61 10.39
N ILE A 77 -16.79 23.19 11.39
CA ILE A 77 -16.82 22.74 12.78
C ILE A 77 -17.78 21.53 12.77
N LEU A 78 -17.33 20.28 12.70
CA LEU A 78 -16.62 19.55 13.75
C LEU A 78 -16.14 18.22 13.13
N ASN A 79 -14.83 18.02 12.97
CA ASN A 79 -14.23 16.95 12.16
C ASN A 79 -14.41 15.49 12.64
N ILE A 80 -15.34 15.18 13.53
CA ILE A 80 -15.66 13.81 13.96
C ILE A 80 -16.09 12.90 12.78
N PRO A 81 -16.89 13.36 11.79
CA PRO A 81 -17.23 12.54 10.63
C PRO A 81 -16.03 12.18 9.76
N TYR A 82 -14.91 12.91 9.85
CA TYR A 82 -13.73 12.66 9.03
C TYR A 82 -12.90 11.47 9.49
N LEU A 83 -13.00 11.04 10.75
CA LEU A 83 -12.44 9.76 11.21
C LEU A 83 -13.28 8.58 10.70
N PHE A 84 -14.59 8.80 10.57
CA PHE A 84 -15.53 7.87 9.95
C PHE A 84 -15.56 7.95 8.43
N LEU A 85 -14.90 8.92 7.77
CA LEU A 85 -15.01 9.12 6.33
C LEU A 85 -14.11 8.19 5.51
N PRO A 86 -12.87 7.83 5.92
CA PRO A 86 -12.13 6.73 5.33
C PRO A 86 -12.83 5.40 5.58
N VAL A 87 -13.44 5.22 6.75
CA VAL A 87 -14.23 4.02 7.08
C VAL A 87 -15.51 3.97 6.24
N TRP A 88 -16.23 5.08 6.09
CA TRP A 88 -17.45 5.21 5.30
C TRP A 88 -17.16 5.21 3.80
N ALA A 89 -16.07 5.83 3.35
CA ALA A 89 -15.60 5.79 1.97
C ALA A 89 -15.09 4.38 1.64
N GLY A 90 -14.39 3.72 2.56
CA GLY A 90 -14.03 2.31 2.46
C GLY A 90 -15.29 1.44 2.34
N ILE A 91 -16.22 1.55 3.28
CA ILE A 91 -17.53 0.88 3.21
C ILE A 91 -18.23 1.23 1.90
N ARG A 92 -18.26 2.49 1.44
CA ARG A 92 -18.87 2.90 0.18
C ARG A 92 -18.15 2.33 -1.03
N ILE A 93 -16.83 2.25 -1.05
CA ILE A 93 -16.07 1.62 -2.14
C ILE A 93 -16.43 0.13 -2.19
N PHE A 94 -16.42 -0.55 -1.04
CA PHE A 94 -16.76 -1.98 -0.95
C PHE A 94 -18.26 -2.30 -1.10
N THR A 95 -19.17 -1.36 -0.84
CA THR A 95 -20.64 -1.56 -0.92
C THR A 95 -21.28 -0.97 -2.17
N THR A 96 -20.68 0.06 -2.77
CA THR A 96 -21.10 0.55 -4.09
C THR A 96 -20.60 -0.48 -5.08
N SER A 97 -21.47 -1.39 -5.52
CA SER A 97 -21.22 -2.26 -6.67
C SER A 97 -20.64 -1.37 -7.76
N HIS A 98 -19.33 -1.49 -8.01
CA HIS A 98 -18.64 -0.67 -8.98
C HIS A 98 -19.46 -0.75 -10.27
N ALA A 99 -20.11 0.35 -10.62
CA ALA A 99 -20.75 0.51 -11.92
C ALA A 99 -19.60 0.67 -12.92
N PHE A 100 -18.85 -0.42 -13.12
CA PHE A 100 -18.05 -0.59 -14.30
C PHE A 100 -18.96 -0.24 -15.49
N PRO A 101 -18.45 0.51 -16.49
CA PRO A 101 -19.21 0.72 -17.72
C PRO A 101 -19.81 -0.61 -18.14
N LYS A 102 -21.10 -0.66 -18.47
CA LYS A 102 -21.73 -1.91 -18.91
C LYS A 102 -20.94 -2.46 -20.08
N PHE A 103 -20.12 -3.46 -19.84
CA PHE A 103 -19.32 -4.09 -20.88
C PHE A 103 -20.24 -5.04 -21.65
N PRO A 104 -20.12 -5.12 -22.99
CA PRO A 104 -20.84 -6.12 -23.77
C PRO A 104 -20.57 -7.52 -23.21
N ALA A 105 -21.61 -8.33 -23.04
CA ALA A 105 -21.47 -9.68 -22.49
C ALA A 105 -20.47 -10.53 -23.31
N GLU A 106 -20.44 -10.33 -24.63
CA GLU A 106 -19.49 -10.97 -25.55
C GLU A 106 -18.03 -10.67 -25.21
N THR A 107 -17.69 -9.43 -24.84
CA THR A 107 -16.30 -9.07 -24.52
C THR A 107 -15.86 -9.62 -23.17
N VAL A 108 -16.79 -9.73 -22.22
CA VAL A 108 -16.55 -10.37 -20.92
C VAL A 108 -16.30 -11.87 -21.10
N VAL A 109 -17.17 -12.57 -21.84
CA VAL A 109 -17.01 -14.01 -22.13
C VAL A 109 -15.72 -14.26 -22.91
N ALA A 110 -15.41 -13.44 -23.92
CA ALA A 110 -14.17 -13.54 -24.69
C ALA A 110 -12.92 -13.25 -23.86
N SER A 111 -13.00 -12.41 -22.81
CA SER A 111 -11.89 -12.19 -21.87
C SER A 111 -11.74 -13.33 -20.87
N GLN A 112 -12.86 -13.91 -20.39
CA GLN A 112 -12.87 -14.99 -19.40
C GLN A 112 -12.53 -16.36 -19.98
N SER A 113 -12.79 -16.58 -21.27
CA SER A 113 -12.42 -17.81 -21.98
C SER A 113 -10.93 -17.91 -22.31
N LYS A 114 -10.18 -16.81 -22.19
CA LYS A 114 -8.74 -16.79 -22.45
C LYS A 114 -8.00 -17.57 -21.38
N GLY A 115 -7.30 -18.62 -21.82
CA GLY A 115 -6.34 -19.33 -20.97
C GLY A 115 -5.15 -18.44 -20.57
N ILE A 116 -4.39 -18.88 -19.56
CA ILE A 116 -3.29 -18.08 -18.99
C ILE A 116 -2.19 -17.74 -20.03
N PHE A 117 -1.91 -18.65 -20.97
CA PHE A 117 -0.93 -18.43 -22.03
C PHE A 117 -1.32 -17.31 -23.01
N GLN A 118 -2.61 -17.02 -23.13
CA GLN A 118 -3.11 -15.90 -23.95
C GLN A 118 -3.05 -14.57 -23.18
N ARG A 119 -2.59 -14.59 -21.93
CA ARG A 119 -2.51 -13.45 -21.00
C ARG A 119 -1.08 -13.35 -20.43
N PRO A 120 -0.08 -12.98 -21.26
CA PRO A 120 1.33 -12.97 -20.85
C PRO A 120 1.61 -12.04 -19.66
N LEU A 121 0.90 -10.92 -19.55
CA LEU A 121 1.01 -10.00 -18.40
C LEU A 121 0.57 -10.66 -17.09
N ASP A 122 -0.45 -11.50 -17.12
CA ASP A 122 -0.95 -12.17 -15.92
C ASP A 122 -0.05 -13.33 -15.52
N MET A 123 0.58 -14.00 -16.49
CA MET A 123 1.63 -14.99 -16.23
C MET A 123 2.85 -14.36 -15.55
N PHE A 124 3.30 -13.19 -16.06
CA PHE A 124 4.38 -12.43 -15.44
C PHE A 124 4.01 -11.99 -14.01
N LEU A 125 2.79 -11.49 -13.81
CA LEU A 125 2.31 -11.08 -12.48
C LEU A 125 2.21 -12.27 -11.51
N ILE A 126 1.79 -13.45 -11.96
CA ILE A 126 1.78 -14.66 -11.13
C ILE A 126 3.21 -15.04 -10.71
N LEU A 127 4.16 -15.03 -11.64
CA LEU A 127 5.56 -15.32 -11.32
C LEU A 127 6.12 -14.32 -10.30
N TYR A 128 5.84 -13.02 -10.51
CA TYR A 128 6.19 -11.97 -9.56
C TYR A 128 5.54 -12.20 -8.19
N LEU A 129 4.24 -12.53 -8.13
CA LEU A 129 3.51 -12.77 -6.89
C LEU A 129 4.08 -13.98 -6.12
N LEU A 130 4.46 -15.04 -6.82
CA LEU A 130 5.16 -16.18 -6.21
C LEU A 130 6.50 -15.76 -5.59
N GLY A 131 7.28 -14.95 -6.30
CA GLY A 131 8.52 -14.37 -5.77
C GLY A 131 8.26 -13.47 -4.56
N ALA A 132 7.22 -12.63 -4.62
CA ALA A 132 6.82 -11.74 -3.53
C ALA A 132 6.35 -12.53 -2.29
N ILE A 133 5.62 -13.64 -2.47
CA ILE A 133 5.21 -14.55 -1.40
C ILE A 133 6.43 -15.13 -0.69
N LEU A 134 7.36 -15.69 -1.46
CA LEU A 134 8.59 -16.26 -0.91
C LEU A 134 9.41 -15.21 -0.15
N PHE A 135 9.55 -14.02 -0.73
CA PHE A 135 10.29 -12.92 -0.12
C PHE A 135 9.63 -12.41 1.18
N THR A 136 8.31 -12.26 1.17
CA THR A 136 7.54 -11.81 2.33
C THR A 136 7.62 -12.82 3.46
N LEU A 137 7.44 -14.11 3.14
CA LEU A 137 7.56 -15.20 4.11
C LEU A 137 8.97 -15.29 4.67
N PHE A 138 9.99 -15.21 3.82
CA PHE A 138 11.40 -15.21 4.23
C PHE A 138 11.70 -14.08 5.22
N ARG A 139 11.32 -12.83 4.90
CA ARG A 139 11.52 -11.69 5.83
C ARG A 139 10.74 -11.85 7.13
N GLY A 140 9.53 -12.39 7.08
CA GLY A 140 8.72 -12.67 8.27
C GLY A 140 9.37 -13.71 9.19
N LEU A 141 9.83 -14.83 8.62
CA LEU A 141 10.55 -15.88 9.37
C LEU A 141 11.88 -15.37 9.93
N LEU A 142 12.60 -14.56 9.17
CA LEU A 142 13.87 -13.97 9.58
C LEU A 142 13.70 -13.07 10.81
N VAL A 143 12.63 -12.29 10.87
CA VAL A 143 12.32 -11.43 12.03
C VAL A 143 11.81 -12.21 13.24
N LEU A 144 11.28 -13.41 13.03
CA LEU A 144 10.94 -14.38 14.10
C LEU A 144 12.15 -15.19 14.56
N ASP A 145 13.37 -14.73 14.28
CA ASP A 145 14.65 -15.33 14.68
C ASP A 145 14.83 -16.77 14.16
N CYS A 146 14.46 -17.02 12.90
CA CYS A 146 14.70 -18.30 12.24
C CYS A 146 16.22 -18.64 12.21
N PRO A 147 16.65 -19.81 12.72
CA PRO A 147 18.07 -20.12 12.95
C PRO A 147 18.82 -20.62 11.70
N THR A 148 18.39 -20.25 10.49
CA THR A 148 19.00 -20.74 9.24
C THR A 148 20.17 -19.85 8.81
N ASP A 149 21.26 -20.45 8.32
CA ASP A 149 22.46 -19.73 7.84
C ASP A 149 22.15 -18.66 6.77
N SER A 150 21.17 -18.91 5.89
CA SER A 150 20.71 -17.94 4.90
C SER A 150 20.04 -16.71 5.54
N CYS A 151 19.28 -16.89 6.63
CA CYS A 151 18.67 -15.78 7.36
C CYS A 151 19.73 -14.95 8.07
N PHE A 152 20.73 -15.62 8.66
CA PHE A 152 21.87 -14.96 9.29
C PHE A 152 22.68 -14.14 8.29
N THR A 153 23.07 -14.74 7.16
CA THR A 153 23.78 -14.02 6.10
C THR A 153 22.99 -12.80 5.62
N TYR A 154 21.68 -12.96 5.40
CA TYR A 154 20.81 -11.88 4.93
C TYR A 154 20.71 -10.71 5.92
N ILE A 155 20.46 -10.98 7.20
CA ILE A 155 20.24 -9.93 8.20
C ILE A 155 21.53 -9.17 8.57
N TYR A 156 22.71 -9.74 8.30
CA TYR A 156 23.99 -9.08 8.55
C TYR A 156 24.57 -8.38 7.32
N GLN A 157 24.40 -8.94 6.12
CA GLN A 157 25.00 -8.39 4.90
C GLN A 157 24.05 -7.49 4.12
N TYR A 158 22.76 -7.82 4.09
CA TYR A 158 21.79 -7.15 3.22
C TYR A 158 20.87 -6.20 3.98
N GLU A 159 20.24 -6.67 5.07
CA GLU A 159 19.28 -5.88 5.84
C GLU A 159 19.57 -5.83 7.35
N PRO A 160 20.68 -5.18 7.76
CA PRO A 160 20.98 -4.93 9.17
C PRO A 160 19.86 -4.19 9.92
N TYR A 161 19.08 -3.39 9.21
CA TYR A 161 18.01 -2.56 9.78
C TYR A 161 16.90 -3.39 10.47
N LEU A 162 16.74 -4.66 10.10
CA LEU A 162 15.81 -5.58 10.78
C LEU A 162 16.24 -5.91 12.22
N ARG A 163 17.49 -5.62 12.60
CA ARG A 163 18.02 -5.79 13.96
C ARG A 163 17.95 -4.52 14.80
N ASP A 164 17.42 -3.43 14.25
CA ASP A 164 17.36 -2.15 14.95
C ASP A 164 16.50 -2.27 16.24
N PRO A 165 16.97 -1.70 17.37
CA PRO A 165 16.29 -1.83 18.66
C PRO A 165 14.90 -1.18 18.70
N SER A 166 14.58 -0.26 17.78
CA SER A 166 13.26 0.37 17.71
C SER A 166 12.13 -0.58 17.28
N ALA A 167 12.47 -1.78 16.78
CA ALA A 167 11.54 -2.83 16.36
C ALA A 167 10.55 -2.46 15.23
N TYR A 168 10.57 -1.24 14.69
CA TYR A 168 9.67 -0.81 13.63
C TYR A 168 9.75 -1.67 12.38
N SER A 169 10.97 -1.92 11.91
CA SER A 169 11.25 -2.75 10.74
C SER A 169 10.77 -4.20 10.96
N LYS A 170 10.94 -4.72 12.18
CA LYS A 170 10.43 -6.04 12.58
C LYS A 170 8.91 -6.10 12.50
N VAL A 171 8.22 -5.15 13.15
CA VAL A 171 6.76 -5.07 13.12
C VAL A 171 6.24 -4.96 11.69
N GLN A 172 6.88 -4.13 10.85
CA GLN A 172 6.51 -3.99 9.44
C GLN A 172 6.59 -5.32 8.68
N MET A 173 7.64 -6.12 8.89
CA MET A 173 7.76 -7.44 8.24
C MET A 173 6.72 -8.44 8.76
N LEU A 174 6.37 -8.39 10.05
CA LEU A 174 5.30 -9.23 10.60
C LEU A 174 3.92 -8.83 10.06
N VAL A 175 3.64 -7.52 9.96
CA VAL A 175 2.41 -7.01 9.33
C VAL A 175 2.31 -7.50 7.88
N ASN A 176 3.41 -7.44 7.13
CA ASN A 176 3.43 -7.98 5.77
C ASN A 176 3.20 -9.51 5.76
N MET A 177 3.82 -10.25 6.68
CA MET A 177 3.65 -11.70 6.77
C MET A 177 2.21 -12.11 7.12
N PHE A 178 1.51 -11.38 8.00
CA PHE A 178 0.16 -11.75 8.44
C PHE A 178 -0.95 -11.21 7.54
N TYR A 179 -0.77 -10.03 6.94
CA TYR A 179 -1.84 -9.37 6.17
C TYR A 179 -1.58 -9.34 4.67
N LEU A 180 -0.35 -9.03 4.24
CA LEU A 180 -0.02 -8.96 2.82
C LEU A 180 0.16 -10.36 2.22
N LEU A 181 0.81 -11.29 2.92
CA LEU A 181 1.04 -12.65 2.42
C LEU A 181 -0.26 -13.39 2.03
N PRO A 182 -1.32 -13.45 2.87
CA PRO A 182 -2.58 -14.05 2.44
C PRO A 182 -3.20 -13.34 1.24
N PHE A 183 -3.05 -12.01 1.17
CA PHE A 183 -3.54 -11.23 0.04
C PHE A 183 -2.78 -11.53 -1.26
N LEU A 184 -1.46 -11.74 -1.22
CA LEU A 184 -0.68 -12.16 -2.39
C LEU A 184 -1.17 -13.53 -2.90
N CYS A 185 -1.46 -14.48 -2.01
CA CYS A 185 -2.04 -15.77 -2.37
C CYS A 185 -3.44 -15.62 -3.01
N MET A 186 -4.30 -14.80 -2.41
CA MET A 186 -5.62 -14.49 -2.98
C MET A 186 -5.49 -13.80 -4.34
N SER A 187 -4.48 -12.95 -4.54
CA SER A 187 -4.23 -12.27 -5.81
C SER A 187 -3.88 -13.25 -6.94
N ILE A 188 -3.10 -14.30 -6.64
CA ILE A 188 -2.84 -15.39 -7.60
C ILE A 188 -4.16 -16.08 -7.96
N TYR A 189 -4.97 -16.43 -6.96
CA TYR A 189 -6.30 -17.00 -7.18
C TYR A 189 -7.17 -16.10 -8.07
N GLY A 190 -7.19 -14.78 -7.81
CA GLY A 190 -7.94 -13.80 -8.57
C GLY A 190 -7.49 -13.65 -10.03
N LEU A 191 -6.20 -13.89 -10.31
CA LEU A 191 -5.67 -13.91 -11.68
C LEU A 191 -5.99 -15.20 -12.43
N LEU A 192 -6.09 -16.33 -11.72
CA LEU A 192 -6.39 -17.63 -12.30
C LEU A 192 -7.88 -17.84 -12.57
N ILE A 193 -8.75 -17.37 -11.66
CA ILE A 193 -10.18 -17.61 -11.71
C ILE A 193 -10.93 -16.33 -12.10
N PRO A 194 -11.72 -16.36 -13.19
CA PRO A 194 -12.50 -15.21 -13.63
C PRO A 194 -13.60 -14.85 -12.62
N GLY A 195 -14.06 -13.59 -12.64
CA GLY A 195 -15.20 -13.13 -11.84
C GLY A 195 -14.89 -12.68 -10.41
N CYS A 196 -13.61 -12.50 -10.07
CA CYS A 196 -13.17 -11.96 -8.78
C CYS A 196 -13.34 -10.43 -8.71
N PHE A 197 -14.57 -9.96 -8.49
CA PHE A 197 -14.91 -8.52 -8.48
C PHE A 197 -14.14 -7.72 -7.40
N TRP A 198 -13.81 -8.38 -6.29
CA TRP A 198 -13.09 -7.80 -5.16
C TRP A 198 -11.61 -7.51 -5.45
N MET A 199 -11.06 -8.06 -6.54
CA MET A 199 -9.64 -7.99 -6.85
C MET A 199 -9.15 -6.55 -6.95
N LEU A 200 -9.84 -5.70 -7.72
CA LEU A 200 -9.41 -4.31 -7.93
C LEU A 200 -9.32 -3.53 -6.62
N ASP A 201 -10.35 -3.62 -5.79
CA ASP A 201 -10.50 -2.80 -4.59
C ASP A 201 -9.42 -3.16 -3.57
N TRP A 202 -9.23 -4.45 -3.31
CA TRP A 202 -8.19 -4.90 -2.39
C TRP A 202 -6.79 -4.67 -2.93
N THR A 203 -6.54 -4.88 -4.23
CA THR A 203 -5.24 -4.60 -4.83
C THR A 203 -4.88 -3.11 -4.70
N LEU A 204 -5.82 -2.19 -4.87
CA LEU A 204 -5.57 -0.76 -4.66
C LEU A 204 -5.18 -0.44 -3.22
N VAL A 205 -5.90 -1.00 -2.24
CA VAL A 205 -5.59 -0.81 -0.81
C VAL A 205 -4.20 -1.33 -0.48
N PHE A 206 -3.88 -2.57 -0.88
CA PHE A 206 -2.57 -3.17 -0.59
C PHE A 206 -1.44 -2.53 -1.40
N ALA A 207 -1.69 -2.02 -2.61
CA ALA A 207 -0.69 -1.27 -3.37
C ALA A 207 -0.29 0.02 -2.64
N GLY A 208 -1.25 0.75 -2.06
CA GLY A 208 -0.96 1.92 -1.23
C GLY A 208 -0.18 1.56 0.04
N ALA A 209 -0.63 0.52 0.76
CA ALA A 209 0.03 0.04 1.97
C ALA A 209 1.48 -0.39 1.71
N VAL A 210 1.73 -1.14 0.62
CA VAL A 210 3.08 -1.56 0.23
C VAL A 210 3.94 -0.36 -0.16
N ALA A 211 3.41 0.64 -0.88
CA ALA A 211 4.17 1.83 -1.23
C ALA A 211 4.67 2.58 0.00
N GLN A 212 3.79 2.81 0.99
CA GLN A 212 4.15 3.49 2.23
C GLN A 212 5.15 2.64 3.05
N ALA A 213 4.85 1.35 3.24
CA ALA A 213 5.70 0.44 4.00
C ALA A 213 7.13 0.37 3.44
N GLN A 214 7.26 0.23 2.11
CA GLN A 214 8.55 0.10 1.46
C GLN A 214 9.30 1.44 1.41
N PHE A 215 8.61 2.57 1.24
CA PHE A 215 9.24 3.88 1.35
C PHE A 215 9.86 4.09 2.75
N ALA A 216 9.06 3.84 3.80
CA ALA A 216 9.53 3.99 5.17
C ALA A 216 10.70 3.04 5.46
N HIS A 217 10.60 1.76 5.09
CA HIS A 217 11.64 0.75 5.31
C HIS A 217 12.93 1.06 4.52
N MET A 218 12.83 1.33 3.22
CA MET A 218 14.00 1.66 2.40
C MET A 218 14.69 2.92 2.89
N GLY A 219 13.91 3.97 3.13
CA GLY A 219 14.43 5.23 3.64
C GLY A 219 15.14 5.01 4.97
N SER A 220 14.52 4.31 5.93
CA SER A 220 15.07 4.19 7.28
C SER A 220 16.32 3.32 7.29
N SER A 221 16.40 2.37 6.35
CA SER A 221 17.57 1.51 6.17
C SER A 221 18.82 2.28 5.68
N VAL A 222 18.65 3.44 5.06
CA VAL A 222 19.75 4.28 4.55
C VAL A 222 19.87 5.63 5.26
N TYR A 223 18.90 5.99 6.11
CA TYR A 223 18.81 7.30 6.73
C TYR A 223 19.98 7.55 7.69
N HIS A 224 20.48 8.78 7.71
CA HIS A 224 21.70 9.15 8.45
C HIS A 224 21.56 8.97 9.97
N ARG A 225 20.33 9.03 10.51
CA ARG A 225 20.04 8.83 11.95
C ARG A 225 19.98 7.38 12.37
N THR A 226 19.82 6.45 11.44
CA THR A 226 19.92 5.03 11.75
C THR A 226 21.36 4.75 12.20
N PRO A 227 21.61 4.01 13.28
CA PRO A 227 22.97 3.69 13.69
C PRO A 227 23.72 2.98 12.56
N TYR A 228 25.00 3.29 12.38
CA TYR A 228 25.79 2.80 11.24
C TYR A 228 25.78 1.26 11.13
N THR A 229 25.79 0.56 12.27
CA THR A 229 25.71 -0.92 12.35
C THR A 229 24.42 -1.52 11.82
N TYR A 230 23.35 -0.72 11.73
CA TYR A 230 22.03 -1.13 11.25
C TYR A 230 21.68 -0.54 9.87
N ARG A 231 22.56 0.29 9.29
CA ARG A 231 22.37 0.79 7.92
C ARG A 231 22.74 -0.29 6.91
N VAL A 232 22.15 -0.19 5.72
CA VAL A 232 22.51 -1.04 4.58
C VAL A 232 23.96 -0.76 4.18
N PRO A 233 24.83 -1.80 4.12
CA PRO A 233 26.21 -1.64 3.68
C PRO A 233 26.29 -1.15 2.23
N GLN A 234 27.34 -0.38 1.91
CA GLN A 234 27.51 0.19 0.58
C GLN A 234 27.65 -0.89 -0.51
N GLU A 235 28.23 -2.05 -0.17
CA GLU A 235 28.38 -3.19 -1.07
C GLU A 235 27.02 -3.76 -1.52
N SER A 236 26.06 -3.87 -0.60
CA SER A 236 24.73 -4.45 -0.86
C SER A 236 23.67 -3.40 -1.17
N TRP A 237 24.03 -2.12 -1.30
CA TRP A 237 23.08 -1.02 -1.44
C TRP A 237 22.19 -1.15 -2.68
N TRP A 238 22.79 -1.44 -3.84
CA TRP A 238 22.03 -1.58 -5.08
C TRP A 238 21.11 -2.79 -5.06
N GLU A 239 21.57 -3.92 -4.53
CA GLU A 239 20.78 -5.14 -4.40
C GLU A 239 19.56 -4.90 -3.51
N PHE A 240 19.76 -4.25 -2.37
CA PHE A 240 18.70 -3.85 -1.47
C PHE A 240 17.69 -2.92 -2.15
N MET A 241 18.15 -1.83 -2.77
CA MET A 241 17.27 -0.83 -3.38
C MET A 241 16.46 -1.42 -4.55
N ILE A 242 17.11 -2.19 -5.42
CA ILE A 242 16.44 -2.82 -6.57
C ILE A 242 15.40 -3.83 -6.09
N LEU A 243 15.74 -4.69 -5.13
CA LEU A 243 14.84 -5.73 -4.64
C LEU A 243 13.57 -5.13 -4.02
N ASN A 244 13.71 -4.11 -3.16
CA ASN A 244 12.58 -3.42 -2.54
C ASN A 244 11.77 -2.58 -3.55
N ALA A 245 12.44 -1.96 -4.53
CA ALA A 245 11.76 -1.24 -5.61
C ALA A 245 10.92 -2.18 -6.47
N VAL A 246 11.48 -3.33 -6.90
CA VAL A 246 10.75 -4.36 -7.65
C VAL A 246 9.58 -4.89 -6.81
N TYR A 247 9.80 -5.14 -5.53
CA TYR A 247 8.74 -5.57 -4.60
C TYR A 247 7.60 -4.54 -4.52
N THR A 248 7.88 -3.24 -4.54
CA THR A 248 6.86 -2.20 -4.53
C THR A 248 6.16 -2.06 -5.89
N LEU A 249 6.95 -2.00 -6.97
CA LEU A 249 6.47 -1.72 -8.32
C LEU A 249 5.56 -2.84 -8.84
N GLY A 250 5.83 -4.10 -8.54
CA GLY A 250 4.97 -5.20 -9.00
C GLY A 250 3.56 -5.14 -8.39
N MET A 251 3.40 -4.66 -7.15
CA MET A 251 2.07 -4.40 -6.57
C MET A 251 1.34 -3.25 -7.28
N GLN A 252 2.06 -2.19 -7.66
CA GLN A 252 1.48 -1.11 -8.47
C GLN A 252 1.08 -1.59 -9.87
N MET A 253 1.89 -2.46 -10.49
CA MET A 253 1.57 -3.07 -11.78
C MET A 253 0.33 -3.97 -11.70
N LEU A 254 0.17 -4.73 -10.62
CA LEU A 254 -1.04 -5.51 -10.39
C LEU A 254 -2.28 -4.60 -10.29
N ALA A 255 -2.20 -3.51 -9.52
CA ALA A 255 -3.29 -2.53 -9.41
C ALA A 255 -3.64 -1.92 -10.77
N TYR A 256 -2.62 -1.52 -11.54
CA TYR A 256 -2.79 -0.99 -12.88
C TYR A 256 -3.42 -2.00 -13.85
N ARG A 257 -3.04 -3.29 -13.76
CA ARG A 257 -3.63 -4.37 -14.54
C ARG A 257 -5.12 -4.57 -14.22
N CYS A 258 -5.49 -4.53 -12.94
CA CYS A 258 -6.88 -4.65 -12.50
C CYS A 258 -7.71 -3.46 -12.98
N TYR A 259 -7.15 -2.25 -12.96
CA TYR A 259 -7.82 -1.03 -13.41
C TYR A 259 -7.99 -0.95 -14.93
N ARG A 260 -6.94 -1.26 -15.69
CA ARG A 260 -6.95 -1.10 -17.16
C ARG A 260 -7.82 -2.11 -17.88
N ASN A 261 -7.85 -3.36 -17.39
CA ASN A 261 -8.55 -4.48 -18.02
C ASN A 261 -9.47 -5.19 -17.00
N PRO A 262 -10.56 -4.54 -16.56
CA PRO A 262 -11.44 -5.08 -15.53
C PRO A 262 -12.32 -6.23 -16.01
N THR A 263 -12.49 -6.41 -17.33
CA THR A 263 -13.43 -7.37 -17.95
C THR A 263 -13.24 -8.82 -17.47
N PHE A 264 -12.02 -9.21 -17.11
CA PHE A 264 -11.73 -10.54 -16.58
C PHE A 264 -12.30 -10.76 -15.15
N PHE A 265 -12.35 -9.71 -14.35
CA PHE A 265 -12.71 -9.75 -12.92
C PHE A 265 -14.20 -9.51 -12.67
N ILE A 266 -14.94 -9.03 -13.66
CA ILE A 266 -16.38 -8.78 -13.55
C ILE A 266 -17.15 -10.10 -13.43
N LYS A 267 -18.16 -10.13 -12.56
CA LYS A 267 -19.07 -11.27 -12.42
C LYS A 267 -19.80 -11.45 -13.75
N GLY A 268 -19.59 -12.58 -14.42
CA GLY A 268 -20.25 -12.86 -15.71
C GLY A 268 -21.76 -12.86 -15.54
N THR A 269 -22.48 -12.21 -16.45
CA THR A 269 -23.94 -12.18 -16.46
C THR A 269 -24.49 -13.55 -16.82
N THR A 270 -24.51 -14.48 -15.87
CA THR A 270 -25.33 -15.69 -15.95
C THR A 270 -26.81 -15.41 -15.68
N GLU A 271 -27.17 -14.18 -15.28
CA GLU A 271 -28.56 -13.83 -14.93
C GLU A 271 -29.44 -13.44 -16.12
N THR A 272 -28.89 -12.97 -17.25
CA THR A 272 -29.72 -12.59 -18.42
C THR A 272 -30.18 -13.77 -19.28
N VAL A 273 -29.63 -14.98 -19.08
CA VAL A 273 -30.09 -16.18 -19.80
C VAL A 273 -31.27 -16.86 -19.08
N GLU A 274 -31.39 -16.70 -17.76
CA GLU A 274 -32.51 -17.26 -17.00
C GLU A 274 -33.76 -16.39 -17.03
N GLU A 275 -33.65 -15.06 -17.07
CA GLU A 275 -34.82 -14.17 -17.21
C GLU A 275 -35.45 -14.25 -18.61
N GLY A 276 -34.65 -14.46 -19.66
CA GLY A 276 -35.14 -14.70 -21.02
C GLY A 276 -35.78 -16.09 -21.23
N LYS A 277 -35.52 -17.05 -20.34
CA LYS A 277 -36.17 -18.38 -20.35
C LYS A 277 -37.43 -18.47 -19.50
N LYS A 278 -37.66 -17.51 -18.59
CA LYS A 278 -38.90 -17.42 -17.81
C LYS A 278 -40.00 -16.59 -18.48
N GLN A 279 -39.70 -15.97 -19.63
CA GLN A 279 -40.65 -15.15 -20.40
C GLN A 279 -41.05 -15.76 -21.77
N ASN A 280 -40.65 -17.00 -22.06
CA ASN A 280 -41.12 -17.75 -23.24
C ASN A 280 -42.05 -18.90 -22.82
#